data_AF-A0A2D6XM99-F1
#
_entry.id   AF-A0A2D6XM99-F1
#
_cell.length_a   1.000
_cell.length_b   1.000
_cell.length_c   1.000
_cell.angle_alpha   90.00
_cell.angle_beta   90.00
_cell.angle_gamma   90.00
#
_symmetry.space_group_name_H-M   'P 1'
#
loop_
_entity.id
_entity.type
_entity.pdbx_description
1 polymer ?
#
loop_
_entity_poly.entity_id
_entity_poly.type
_entity_poly.pdbx_seq_one_letter_code
_entity_poly.pdbx_strand_id
1 'polypeptide(L)'
;MIGYGSTAKACTVLSFCKITSETLDYFFDTTPNKIGKYMPGSHIYVKRYSKPLTNEADYVFLGAWNFKKEIFKKEKKYIKNGGKFITHVPVPKII
;
A
#
# COMPACT_ATOMS: atom_id res chain seq x y z
N MET A 1 -0.30 -0.85 9.81
CA MET A 1 0.35 -0.13 8.67
C MET A 1 -0.57 -0.23 7.46
N ILE A 2 -0.46 0.63 6.46
CA ILE A 2 -1.37 0.59 5.29
C ILE A 2 -0.67 0.20 4.01
N GLY A 3 -1.44 -0.23 3.00
CA GLY A 3 -0.96 -0.59 1.68
C GLY A 3 -1.34 0.44 0.63
N TYR A 4 -0.49 0.63 -0.39
CA TYR A 4 -0.72 1.55 -1.49
C TYR A 4 -0.65 0.81 -2.83
N GLY A 5 -1.82 0.71 -3.48
CA GLY A 5 -2.06 -0.02 -4.72
C GLY A 5 -2.26 -1.52 -4.50
N SER A 6 -3.51 -2.00 -4.58
CA SER A 6 -3.84 -3.42 -4.42
C SER A 6 -3.60 -4.19 -5.73
N THR A 7 -2.33 -4.30 -6.10
CA THR A 7 -1.91 -4.97 -7.35
C THR A 7 -1.92 -6.49 -7.20
N ALA A 8 -2.11 -7.20 -8.32
CA ALA A 8 -1.96 -8.66 -8.34
C ALA A 8 -0.58 -9.12 -7.85
N LYS A 9 0.48 -8.35 -8.17
CA LYS A 9 1.84 -8.59 -7.69
C LYS A 9 1.94 -8.51 -6.16
N ALA A 10 1.27 -7.52 -5.57
CA ALA A 10 1.21 -7.39 -4.12
C ALA A 10 0.44 -8.56 -3.49
N CYS A 11 -0.66 -9.03 -4.09
CA CYS A 11 -1.39 -10.20 -3.59
C CYS A 11 -0.48 -11.43 -3.42
N THR A 12 0.37 -11.72 -4.42
CA THR A 12 1.30 -12.86 -4.35
C THR A 12 2.26 -12.74 -3.18
N VAL A 13 2.88 -11.57 -3.01
CA VAL A 13 3.85 -11.33 -1.91
C VAL A 13 3.18 -11.47 -0.55
N LEU A 14 2.03 -10.82 -0.35
CA LEU A 14 1.32 -10.85 0.93
C LEU A 14 0.83 -12.26 1.26
N SER A 15 0.28 -12.98 0.27
CA SER A 15 -0.22 -14.35 0.47
C SER A 15 0.92 -15.31 0.79
N PHE A 16 2.05 -15.22 0.05
CA PHE A 16 3.21 -16.07 0.29
C PHE A 16 3.83 -15.82 1.66
N CYS A 17 3.97 -14.55 2.05
CA CYS A 17 4.49 -14.15 3.37
C CYS A 17 3.47 -14.27 4.50
N LYS A 18 2.22 -14.72 4.21
CA LYS A 18 1.11 -14.82 5.17
C LYS A 18 0.82 -13.49 5.91
N ILE A 19 0.96 -12.37 5.20
CA ILE A 19 0.63 -11.04 5.71
C ILE A 19 -0.87 -10.81 5.55
N THR A 20 -1.55 -10.58 6.67
CA THR A 20 -3.01 -10.41 6.75
C THR A 20 -3.38 -9.02 7.27
N SER A 21 -4.68 -8.80 7.49
CA SER A 21 -5.22 -7.58 8.11
C SER A 21 -4.73 -7.31 9.53
N GLU A 22 -4.11 -8.28 10.20
CA GLU A 22 -3.50 -8.09 11.52
C GLU A 22 -2.23 -7.23 11.44
N THR A 23 -1.55 -7.25 10.29
CA THR A 23 -0.34 -6.44 10.05
C THR A 23 -0.64 -5.22 9.20
N LEU A 24 -1.45 -5.40 8.14
CA LEU A 24 -1.75 -4.36 7.16
C LEU A 24 -3.25 -4.08 7.10
N ASP A 25 -3.66 -2.93 7.63
CA ASP A 25 -5.05 -2.62 7.98
C ASP A 25 -5.96 -2.58 6.74
N TYR A 26 -5.48 -1.96 5.66
CA TYR A 26 -6.18 -1.87 4.38
C TYR A 26 -5.23 -1.41 3.26
N PHE A 27 -5.66 -1.60 2.02
CA PHE A 27 -5.01 -1.03 0.83
C PHE A 27 -5.78 0.16 0.27
N PHE A 28 -5.07 1.18 -0.20
CA PHE A 28 -5.62 2.16 -1.13
C PHE A 28 -5.53 1.69 -2.57
N ASP A 29 -6.58 1.91 -3.34
CA ASP A 29 -6.55 1.79 -4.80
C ASP A 29 -7.43 2.87 -5.44
N THR A 30 -7.15 3.17 -6.71
CA THR A 30 -7.92 4.13 -7.52
C THR A 30 -8.87 3.43 -8.49
N THR A 31 -8.76 2.12 -8.66
CA THR A 31 -9.56 1.31 -9.59
C THR A 31 -10.95 1.07 -9.01
N PRO A 32 -12.04 1.61 -9.61
CA PRO A 32 -13.39 1.50 -9.07
C PRO A 32 -13.83 0.06 -8.78
N ASN A 33 -13.48 -0.87 -9.67
CA ASN A 33 -13.87 -2.28 -9.56
C ASN A 33 -13.22 -3.04 -8.39
N LYS A 34 -12.15 -2.48 -7.79
CA LYS A 34 -11.47 -3.07 -6.63
C LYS A 34 -11.92 -2.45 -5.31
N ILE A 35 -12.37 -1.21 -5.33
CA ILE A 35 -12.78 -0.47 -4.12
C ILE A 35 -13.97 -1.18 -3.47
N GLY A 36 -13.94 -1.28 -2.14
CA GLY A 36 -14.99 -1.95 -1.37
C GLY A 36 -14.88 -3.48 -1.35
N LYS A 37 -13.82 -4.05 -1.94
CA LYS A 37 -13.56 -5.49 -1.98
C LYS A 37 -12.33 -5.84 -1.14
N TYR A 38 -12.00 -7.12 -1.11
CA TYR A 38 -10.86 -7.65 -0.37
C TYR A 38 -9.81 -8.22 -1.33
N MET A 39 -8.55 -8.14 -0.93
CA MET A 39 -7.46 -8.82 -1.62
C MET A 39 -7.62 -10.34 -1.49
N PRO A 40 -7.44 -11.11 -2.58
CA PRO A 40 -7.50 -12.56 -2.53
C PRO A 40 -6.37 -13.12 -1.68
N GLY A 41 -6.65 -14.17 -0.91
CA GLY A 41 -5.69 -14.84 -0.03
C GLY A 41 -5.49 -14.13 1.30
N SER A 42 -4.98 -12.89 1.28
CA SER A 42 -4.70 -12.12 2.50
C SER A 42 -5.94 -11.50 3.16
N HIS A 43 -7.08 -11.43 2.44
CA HIS A 43 -8.33 -10.86 2.90
C HIS A 43 -8.22 -9.43 3.45
N ILE A 44 -7.28 -8.64 2.92
CA ILE A 44 -7.12 -7.23 3.32
C ILE A 44 -8.10 -6.35 2.54
N TYR A 45 -8.81 -5.47 3.24
CA TYR A 45 -9.82 -4.58 2.63
C TYR A 45 -9.19 -3.52 1.71
N VAL A 46 -9.86 -3.22 0.60
CA VAL A 46 -9.43 -2.20 -0.39
C VAL A 46 -10.31 -0.96 -0.26
N LYS A 47 -9.73 0.09 0.32
CA LYS A 47 -10.32 1.43 0.41
C LYS A 47 -10.05 2.25 -0.84
N ARG A 48 -10.98 3.17 -1.13
CA ARG A 48 -10.74 4.24 -2.10
C ARG A 48 -9.57 5.09 -1.63
N TYR A 49 -8.66 5.41 -2.54
CA TYR A 49 -7.55 6.32 -2.26
C TYR A 49 -8.03 7.62 -1.58
N SER A 50 -7.40 7.95 -0.44
CA SER A 50 -7.67 9.16 0.34
C SER A 50 -6.37 9.74 0.85
N LYS A 51 -6.02 10.95 0.38
CA LYS A 51 -4.76 11.62 0.74
C LYS A 51 -4.64 11.95 2.24
N PRO A 52 -5.69 12.41 2.94
CA PRO A 52 -5.64 12.61 4.38
C PRO A 52 -5.24 11.35 5.14
N LEU A 53 -5.85 10.21 4.80
CA LEU A 53 -5.57 8.94 5.47
C LEU A 53 -4.15 8.41 5.21
N THR A 54 -3.57 8.68 4.03
CA THR A 54 -2.14 8.42 3.81
C THR A 54 -1.26 9.20 4.78
N ASN A 55 -1.62 10.45 5.10
CA ASN A 55 -0.83 11.30 5.99
C ASN A 55 -0.87 10.87 7.46
N GLU A 56 -1.84 10.06 7.85
CA GLU A 56 -1.99 9.55 9.22
C GLU A 56 -1.23 8.25 9.47
N ALA A 57 -0.73 7.58 8.42
CA ALA A 57 -0.08 6.29 8.55
C ALA A 57 1.43 6.41 8.82
N ASP A 58 1.94 5.73 9.86
CA ASP A 58 3.38 5.70 10.14
C ASP A 58 4.19 5.02 9.02
N TYR A 59 3.62 3.98 8.42
CA TYR A 59 4.25 3.19 7.36
C TYR A 59 3.25 2.84 6.25
N VAL A 60 3.71 2.99 5.01
CA VAL A 60 2.94 2.68 3.80
C VAL A 60 3.68 1.64 2.94
N PHE A 61 3.11 0.45 2.81
CA PHE A 61 3.62 -0.59 1.92
C PHE A 61 3.32 -0.28 0.45
N LEU A 62 4.36 -0.18 -0.38
CA LEU A 62 4.27 0.04 -1.83
C LEU A 62 3.87 -1.26 -2.56
N GLY A 63 2.56 -1.54 -2.61
CA GLY A 63 2.03 -2.62 -3.46
C GLY A 63 2.14 -2.31 -4.96
N ALA A 64 2.06 -1.03 -5.32
CA ALA A 64 2.29 -0.50 -6.65
C ALA A 64 3.73 0.02 -6.84
N TRP A 65 4.73 -0.73 -6.38
CA TRP A 65 6.15 -0.32 -6.41
C TRP A 65 6.66 0.08 -7.80
N ASN A 66 6.11 -0.46 -8.87
CA ASN A 66 6.48 -0.10 -10.24
C ASN A 66 6.08 1.34 -10.60
N PHE A 67 5.13 1.95 -9.88
CA PHE A 67 4.71 3.34 -10.03
C PHE A 67 5.32 4.27 -8.96
N LYS A 68 6.41 3.85 -8.30
CA LYS A 68 7.03 4.59 -7.19
C LYS A 68 7.23 6.09 -7.47
N LYS A 69 7.77 6.44 -8.64
CA LYS A 69 8.06 7.85 -9.00
C LYS A 69 6.80 8.71 -9.01
N GLU A 70 5.71 8.20 -9.58
CA GLU A 70 4.43 8.91 -9.66
C GLU A 70 3.75 9.02 -8.29
N ILE A 71 3.77 7.93 -7.53
CA ILE A 71 3.23 7.89 -6.16
C ILE A 71 3.98 8.92 -5.28
N PHE A 72 5.30 8.95 -5.35
CA PHE A 72 6.11 9.88 -4.54
C PHE A 72 5.88 11.32 -4.95
N LYS A 73 5.66 11.59 -6.23
CA LYS A 73 5.27 12.92 -6.73
C LYS A 73 3.91 13.35 -6.17
N LYS A 74 2.96 12.42 -6.02
CA LYS A 74 1.64 12.67 -5.46
C LYS A 74 1.68 12.85 -3.93
N GLU A 75 2.50 12.06 -3.25
CA GLU A 75 2.61 12.00 -1.78
C GLU A 75 3.76 12.81 -1.19
N LYS A 76 4.16 13.90 -1.87
CA LYS A 76 5.21 14.81 -1.38
C LYS A 76 4.97 15.33 0.03
N LYS A 77 3.72 15.62 0.40
CA LYS A 77 3.38 16.15 1.74
C LYS A 77 3.61 15.09 2.82
N TYR A 78 3.18 13.85 2.57
CA TYR A 78 3.40 12.72 3.47
C TYR A 78 4.90 12.51 3.73
N ILE A 79 5.69 12.44 2.65
CA ILE A 79 7.15 12.24 2.74
C ILE A 79 7.81 13.42 3.49
N LYS A 80 7.41 14.67 3.18
CA LYS A 80 7.95 15.86 3.87
C LYS A 80 7.65 15.85 5.37
N ASN A 81 6.52 15.25 5.77
CA ASN A 81 6.12 15.14 7.17
C ASN A 81 6.76 13.94 7.89
N GLY A 82 7.74 13.26 7.27
CA GLY A 82 8.44 12.12 7.87
C GLY A 82 7.78 10.77 7.63
N GLY A 83 6.77 10.72 6.74
CA GLY A 83 6.12 9.49 6.33
C GLY A 83 7.08 8.51 5.65
N LYS A 84 6.91 7.22 5.93
CA LYS A 84 7.83 6.15 5.52
C LYS A 84 7.16 5.17 4.58
N PHE A 85 7.78 4.93 3.44
CA PHE A 85 7.32 3.89 2.52
C PHE A 85 8.13 2.60 2.70
N ILE A 86 7.47 1.45 2.56
CA ILE A 86 8.12 0.13 2.57
C ILE A 86 8.08 -0.44 1.15
N THR A 87 9.23 -0.85 0.63
CA THR A 87 9.35 -1.64 -0.61
C THR A 87 10.00 -2.98 -0.31
N HIS A 88 9.71 -3.99 -1.14
CA HIS A 88 10.37 -5.30 -1.13
C HIS A 88 11.28 -5.51 -2.34
N VAL A 89 11.33 -4.55 -3.27
CA VAL A 89 12.09 -4.64 -4.52
C VAL A 89 13.18 -3.54 -4.56
N PRO A 90 14.44 -3.86 -4.93
CA PRO A 90 14.98 -5.22 -5.18
C PRO A 90 15.19 -6.02 -3.90
N VAL A 91 15.29 -5.35 -2.74
CA VAL A 91 15.37 -5.94 -1.41
C VAL A 91 14.45 -5.17 -0.45
N PRO A 92 13.97 -5.81 0.63
CA PRO A 92 13.18 -5.13 1.66
C PRO A 92 13.91 -3.93 2.26
N LYS A 93 13.26 -2.76 2.22
CA LYS A 93 13.75 -1.55 2.88
C LYS A 93 12.66 -0.51 3.12
N ILE A 94 12.93 0.37 4.06
CA ILE A 94 12.18 1.60 4.29
C ILE A 94 12.79 2.71 3.40
N ILE A 95 11.93 3.52 2.80
CA ILE A 95 12.26 4.67 1.93
C ILE A 95 11.65 5.92 2.52
#